data_AF-A0A2U1BA54-F1
#
_entry.id   AF-A0A2U1BA54-F1
#
_cell.length_a   1.000
_cell.length_b   1.000
_cell.length_c   1.000
_cell.angle_alpha   90.00
_cell.angle_beta   90.00
_cell.angle_gamma   90.00
#
_symmetry.space_group_name_H-M   'P 1'
#
loop_
_entity.id
_entity.type
_entity.pdbx_description
1 polymer ?
#
loop_
_entity_poly.entity_id
_entity_poly.type
_entity_poly.pdbx_seq_one_letter_code
_entity_poly.pdbx_strand_id
1 'polypeptide(L)'
;MSPEKKSRVRGEQLSRRGRERLQKLGLRFDLLAAALAVVIVVATAICMGEPYELGKPEPHGFALWFLLFLGYLPMELLSLFNWCFGLQETPLMHFLVVEQPAVMLGACNLATLAVLWAVFRFWAARRYGANFLQTTIHFLEILLVWGLFQIGCLVGLEIWDRGGFTPMHRHLARPAEPEKVILIDSAK
;
A
#
# COMPACT_ATOMS: atom_id res chain seq x y z
N MET A 1 -40.57 -28.05 30.60
CA MET A 1 -39.81 -26.78 30.41
C MET A 1 -40.66 -25.87 29.52
N SER A 2 -41.08 -24.70 30.01
CA SER A 2 -42.00 -23.80 29.28
C SER A 2 -41.41 -23.35 27.93
N PRO A 3 -42.21 -23.23 26.85
CA PRO A 3 -41.76 -22.80 25.52
C PRO A 3 -41.05 -21.44 25.53
N GLU A 4 -41.42 -20.53 26.43
CA GLU A 4 -40.74 -19.23 26.60
C GLU A 4 -39.29 -19.35 27.10
N LYS A 5 -39.03 -20.30 28.02
CA LYS A 5 -37.65 -20.55 28.49
C LYS A 5 -36.77 -21.10 27.36
N LYS A 6 -37.32 -21.91 26.45
CA LYS A 6 -36.59 -22.42 25.27
C LYS A 6 -36.28 -21.32 24.26
N SER A 7 -37.20 -20.40 23.99
CA SER A 7 -36.94 -19.30 23.04
C SER A 7 -35.89 -18.32 23.56
N ARG A 8 -35.91 -18.01 24.87
CA ARG A 8 -34.96 -17.09 25.51
C ARG A 8 -33.53 -17.64 25.51
N VAL A 9 -33.35 -18.91 25.88
CA VAL A 9 -32.04 -19.59 25.83
C VAL A 9 -31.51 -19.69 24.40
N ARG A 10 -32.38 -19.95 23.41
CA ARG A 10 -32.00 -19.99 22.00
C ARG A 10 -31.56 -18.61 21.50
N GLY A 11 -32.25 -17.55 21.89
CA GLY A 11 -31.90 -16.17 21.58
C GLY A 11 -30.57 -15.73 22.21
N GLU A 12 -30.31 -16.09 23.46
CA GLU A 12 -29.03 -15.84 24.13
C GLU A 12 -27.87 -16.60 23.48
N GLN A 13 -28.08 -17.86 23.10
CA GLN A 13 -27.07 -18.66 22.37
C GLN A 13 -26.77 -18.08 20.98
N LEU A 14 -27.78 -17.61 20.24
CA LEU A 14 -27.60 -16.94 18.95
C LEU A 14 -26.86 -15.61 19.10
N SER A 15 -27.18 -14.82 20.14
CA SER A 15 -26.48 -13.57 20.48
C SER A 15 -25.02 -13.81 20.85
N ARG A 16 -24.73 -14.89 21.57
CA ARG A 16 -23.36 -15.26 21.98
C ARG A 16 -22.53 -15.74 20.78
N ARG A 17 -23.08 -16.62 19.93
CA ARG A 17 -22.44 -17.05 18.67
C ARG A 17 -22.18 -15.88 17.72
N GLY A 18 -23.11 -14.93 17.62
CA GLY A 18 -22.94 -13.72 16.81
C GLY A 18 -21.78 -12.85 17.30
N ARG A 19 -21.67 -12.65 18.62
CA ARG A 19 -20.55 -11.93 19.24
C ARG A 19 -19.21 -12.62 19.04
N GLU A 20 -19.15 -13.94 19.23
CA GLU A 20 -17.93 -14.72 18.99
C GLU A 20 -17.48 -14.66 17.52
N ARG A 21 -18.43 -14.71 16.58
CA ARG A 21 -18.14 -14.57 15.14
C ARG A 21 -17.58 -13.19 14.80
N LEU A 22 -18.18 -12.12 15.34
CA LEU A 22 -17.70 -10.76 15.18
C LEU A 22 -16.31 -10.55 15.79
N GLN A 23 -16.04 -11.14 16.96
CA GLN A 23 -14.71 -11.09 17.59
C GLN A 23 -13.65 -11.78 16.74
N LYS A 24 -13.94 -12.99 16.23
CA LYS A 24 -13.01 -13.72 15.34
C LYS A 24 -12.73 -12.96 14.04
N LEU A 25 -13.75 -12.36 13.44
CA LEU A 25 -13.57 -11.52 12.25
C LEU A 25 -12.76 -10.27 12.57
N GLY A 26 -13.00 -9.63 13.72
CA GLY A 26 -12.22 -8.47 14.16
C GLY A 26 -10.74 -8.80 14.33
N LEU A 27 -10.42 -9.95 14.96
CA LEU A 27 -9.04 -10.40 15.11
C LEU A 27 -8.37 -10.67 13.75
N ARG A 28 -9.08 -11.31 12.81
CA ARG A 28 -8.57 -11.54 11.45
C ARG A 28 -8.28 -10.23 10.73
N PHE A 29 -9.19 -9.26 10.83
CA PHE A 29 -9.00 -7.92 10.28
C PHE A 29 -7.75 -7.25 10.86
N ASP A 30 -7.59 -7.28 12.19
CA ASP A 30 -6.43 -6.68 12.88
C ASP A 30 -5.11 -7.33 12.42
N LEU A 31 -5.08 -8.66 12.28
CA LEU A 31 -3.91 -9.41 11.80
C LEU A 31 -3.57 -9.10 10.35
N LEU A 32 -4.57 -9.02 9.47
CA LEU A 32 -4.36 -8.69 8.07
C LEU A 32 -3.89 -7.24 7.87
N ALA A 33 -4.45 -6.30 8.64
CA ALA A 33 -3.98 -4.92 8.65
C ALA A 33 -2.52 -4.83 9.15
N ALA A 34 -2.17 -5.55 10.22
CA ALA A 34 -0.79 -5.60 10.70
C ALA A 34 0.16 -6.23 9.67
N ALA A 35 -0.25 -7.32 9.02
CA ALA A 35 0.54 -7.95 7.95
C ALA A 35 0.75 -7.00 6.77
N LEU A 36 -0.30 -6.28 6.35
CA LEU A 36 -0.21 -5.30 5.28
C LEU A 36 0.71 -4.13 5.66
N ALA A 37 0.67 -3.66 6.91
CA ALA A 37 1.59 -2.65 7.41
C ALA A 37 3.06 -3.11 7.32
N VAL A 38 3.34 -4.36 7.68
CA VAL A 38 4.69 -4.94 7.52
C VAL A 38 5.11 -4.96 6.05
N VAL A 39 4.23 -5.38 5.13
CA VAL A 39 4.51 -5.37 3.69
C VAL A 39 4.79 -3.95 3.17
N ILE A 40 4.04 -2.95 3.62
CA ILE A 40 4.28 -1.54 3.29
C ILE A 40 5.65 -1.09 3.80
N VAL A 41 6.02 -1.41 5.04
CA VAL A 41 7.33 -1.07 5.61
C VAL A 41 8.47 -1.73 4.82
N VAL A 42 8.33 -3.01 4.47
CA VAL A 42 9.32 -3.74 3.67
C VAL A 42 9.45 -3.12 2.28
N ALA A 43 8.34 -2.85 1.59
CA ALA A 43 8.36 -2.20 0.28
C ALA A 43 9.01 -0.81 0.36
N THR A 44 8.72 -0.04 1.40
CA THR A 44 9.33 1.28 1.65
C THR A 44 10.83 1.17 1.84
N ALA A 45 11.29 0.19 2.63
CA ALA A 45 12.70 -0.03 2.90
C ALA A 45 13.47 -0.45 1.63
N ILE A 46 12.88 -1.28 0.78
CA ILE A 46 13.48 -1.69 -0.51
C ILE A 46 13.62 -0.48 -1.44
N CYS A 47 12.63 0.40 -1.49
CA CYS A 47 12.65 1.58 -2.36
C CYS A 47 13.40 2.79 -1.75
N MET A 48 13.90 2.70 -0.52
CA MET A 48 14.53 3.82 0.16
C MET A 48 15.91 4.12 -0.45
N GLY A 49 16.09 5.33 -0.96
CA GLY A 49 17.33 5.74 -1.62
C GLY A 49 17.43 5.36 -3.11
N GLU A 50 16.42 4.68 -3.65
CA GLU A 50 16.34 4.34 -5.08
C GLU A 50 15.63 5.44 -5.88
N PRO A 51 15.99 5.66 -7.16
CA PRO A 51 15.35 6.66 -7.99
C PRO A 51 13.88 6.31 -8.27
N TYR A 52 13.03 7.34 -8.23
CA TYR A 52 11.60 7.21 -8.52
C TYR A 52 11.36 7.14 -10.04
N GLU A 53 11.54 5.97 -10.64
CA GLU A 53 11.37 5.78 -12.08
C GLU A 53 10.60 4.50 -12.41
N LEU A 54 9.26 4.63 -12.51
CA LEU A 54 8.37 3.52 -12.90
C LEU A 54 8.60 2.99 -14.34
N GLY A 55 9.31 3.75 -15.18
CA GLY A 55 9.56 3.42 -16.58
C GLY A 55 10.88 2.71 -16.83
N LYS A 56 11.78 2.63 -15.84
CA LYS A 56 13.03 1.88 -15.97
C LYS A 56 12.80 0.42 -15.52
N PRO A 57 13.43 -0.56 -16.19
CA PRO A 57 13.28 -1.98 -15.85
C PRO A 57 14.12 -2.32 -14.60
N GLU A 58 13.94 -1.58 -13.52
CA GLU A 58 14.66 -1.80 -12.26
C GLU A 58 13.80 -2.63 -11.29
N PRO A 59 14.40 -3.58 -10.55
CA PRO A 59 13.66 -4.54 -9.73
C PRO A 59 12.87 -3.90 -8.59
N HIS A 60 13.32 -2.77 -8.03
CA HIS A 60 12.55 -2.01 -7.03
C HIS A 60 11.28 -1.39 -7.59
N GLY A 61 11.12 -1.31 -8.92
CA GLY A 61 9.91 -0.79 -9.57
C GLY A 61 8.64 -1.55 -9.16
N PHE A 62 8.72 -2.85 -8.87
CA PHE A 62 7.58 -3.65 -8.38
C PHE A 62 7.11 -3.20 -6.98
N ALA A 63 8.06 -2.99 -6.06
CA ALA A 63 7.76 -2.50 -4.72
C ALA A 63 7.24 -1.06 -4.76
N LEU A 64 7.80 -0.22 -5.64
CA LEU A 64 7.34 1.15 -5.85
C LEU A 64 5.93 1.20 -6.42
N TRP A 65 5.60 0.31 -7.36
CA TRP A 65 4.26 0.22 -7.95
C TRP A 65 3.20 -0.18 -6.91
N PHE A 66 3.55 -1.10 -6.01
CA PHE A 66 2.69 -1.45 -4.88
C PHE A 66 2.41 -0.24 -3.98
N LEU A 67 3.46 0.52 -3.61
CA LEU A 67 3.32 1.72 -2.79
C LEU A 67 2.50 2.80 -3.49
N LEU A 68 2.67 2.97 -4.80
CA LEU A 68 1.96 3.95 -5.60
C LEU A 68 0.46 3.64 -5.70
N PHE A 69 0.12 2.38 -5.99
CA PHE A 69 -1.27 1.95 -6.14
C PHE A 69 -2.09 2.26 -4.88
N LEU A 70 -1.51 2.05 -3.70
CA LEU A 70 -2.15 2.35 -2.43
C LEU A 70 -2.09 3.85 -2.08
N GLY A 71 -1.01 4.52 -2.48
CA GLY A 71 -0.71 5.90 -2.13
C GLY A 71 -1.38 6.95 -3.00
N TYR A 72 -1.95 6.58 -4.15
CA TYR A 72 -2.48 7.53 -5.12
C TYR A 72 -3.57 8.45 -4.52
N LEU A 73 -4.58 7.87 -3.90
CA LEU A 73 -5.68 8.63 -3.29
C LEU A 73 -5.22 9.54 -2.13
N PRO A 74 -4.46 9.08 -1.12
CA PRO A 74 -3.99 9.97 -0.06
C PRO A 74 -3.02 11.04 -0.58
N MET A 75 -2.23 10.75 -1.62
CA MET A 75 -1.36 11.73 -2.24
C MET A 75 -2.12 12.84 -2.96
N GLU A 76 -3.22 12.53 -3.64
CA GLU A 76 -4.08 13.57 -4.24
C GLU A 76 -4.68 14.49 -3.18
N LEU A 77 -5.13 13.93 -2.05
CA LEU A 77 -5.66 14.71 -0.94
C LEU A 77 -4.58 15.60 -0.31
N LEU A 78 -3.37 15.07 -0.11
CA LEU A 78 -2.23 15.83 0.41
C LEU A 78 -1.82 16.95 -0.56
N SER A 79 -1.86 16.69 -1.87
CA SER A 79 -1.58 17.67 -2.91
C SER A 79 -2.59 18.82 -2.87
N LEU A 80 -3.89 18.51 -2.78
CA LEU A 80 -4.95 19.51 -2.66
C LEU A 80 -4.82 20.33 -1.37
N PHE A 81 -4.47 19.68 -0.24
CA PHE A 81 -4.20 20.36 1.02
C PHE A 81 -3.01 21.32 0.89
N ASN A 82 -1.88 20.86 0.36
CA ASN A 82 -0.69 21.67 0.18
C ASN A 82 -0.94 22.87 -0.74
N TRP A 83 -1.78 22.70 -1.77
CA TRP A 83 -2.22 23.79 -2.64
C TRP A 83 -3.09 24.81 -1.89
N CYS A 84 -4.10 24.37 -1.13
CA CYS A 84 -4.97 25.25 -0.35
C CYS A 84 -4.23 26.06 0.72
N PHE A 85 -3.19 25.50 1.33
CA PHE A 85 -2.44 26.11 2.44
C PHE A 85 -1.08 26.69 2.03
N GLY A 86 -0.69 26.60 0.75
CA GLY A 86 0.57 27.16 0.25
C GLY A 86 1.84 26.51 0.81
N LEU A 87 1.80 25.23 1.20
CA LEU A 87 2.92 24.52 1.84
C LEU A 87 3.94 23.93 0.85
N GLN A 88 3.78 24.22 -0.44
CA GLN A 88 4.52 23.61 -1.54
C GLN A 88 6.02 23.90 -1.49
N GLU A 89 6.42 25.09 -1.02
CA GLU A 89 7.82 25.52 -0.96
C GLU A 89 8.50 25.17 0.37
N THR A 90 7.84 24.43 1.25
CA THR A 90 8.45 24.06 2.53
C THR A 90 9.60 23.06 2.30
N PRO A 91 10.72 23.19 3.04
CA PRO A 91 11.86 22.28 2.90
C PRO A 91 11.49 20.83 3.24
N LEU A 92 10.48 20.63 4.09
CA LEU A 92 9.92 19.33 4.39
C LEU A 92 9.25 18.68 3.17
N MET A 93 8.43 19.43 2.41
CA MET A 93 7.82 18.88 1.20
C MET A 93 8.84 18.64 0.11
N HIS A 94 9.85 19.49 -0.04
CA HIS A 94 10.93 19.23 -0.99
C HIS A 94 11.68 17.93 -0.67
N PHE A 95 12.06 17.74 0.61
CA PHE A 95 12.70 16.50 1.07
C PHE A 95 11.84 15.26 0.83
N LEU A 96 10.54 15.33 1.15
CA LEU A 96 9.64 14.19 1.04
C LEU A 96 9.25 13.85 -0.41
N VAL A 97 9.09 14.86 -1.28
CA VAL A 97 8.64 14.65 -2.67
C VAL A 97 9.80 14.36 -3.60
N VAL A 98 10.94 15.03 -3.42
CA VAL A 98 12.07 15.00 -4.35
C VAL A 98 13.16 14.05 -3.86
N GLU A 99 13.54 14.12 -2.59
CA GLU A 99 14.68 13.36 -2.07
C GLU A 99 14.30 11.96 -1.57
N GLN A 100 13.11 11.80 -0.98
CA GLN A 100 12.67 10.54 -0.38
C GLN A 100 11.21 10.17 -0.73
N PRO A 101 10.87 10.05 -2.03
CA PRO A 101 9.50 9.79 -2.47
C PRO A 101 8.94 8.45 -1.96
N ALA A 102 9.77 7.42 -1.87
CA ALA A 102 9.39 6.12 -1.33
C ALA A 102 8.97 6.20 0.14
N VAL A 103 9.69 6.99 0.95
CA VAL A 103 9.40 7.19 2.37
C VAL A 103 8.09 7.94 2.56
N MET A 104 7.86 8.98 1.74
CA MET A 104 6.59 9.71 1.76
C MET A 104 5.41 8.80 1.40
N LEU A 105 5.53 8.02 0.31
CA LEU A 105 4.49 7.07 -0.10
C LEU A 105 4.23 6.02 0.98
N GLY A 106 5.27 5.44 1.57
CA GLY A 106 5.19 4.51 2.69
C GLY A 106 4.45 5.12 3.89
N ALA A 107 4.81 6.35 4.27
CA ALA A 107 4.16 7.06 5.37
C ALA A 107 2.68 7.35 5.10
N CYS A 108 2.34 7.82 3.89
CA CYS A 108 0.96 8.06 3.47
C CYS A 108 0.13 6.76 3.50
N ASN A 109 0.71 5.66 3.05
CA ASN A 109 0.08 4.34 3.07
C ASN A 109 -0.19 3.83 4.49
N LEU A 110 0.81 3.94 5.37
CA LEU A 110 0.66 3.57 6.78
C LEU A 110 -0.36 4.45 7.49
N ALA A 111 -0.35 5.76 7.25
CA ALA A 111 -1.32 6.68 7.83
C ALA A 111 -2.75 6.35 7.36
N THR A 112 -2.93 6.07 6.06
CA THR A 112 -4.22 5.68 5.49
C THR A 112 -4.70 4.37 6.08
N LEU A 113 -3.83 3.37 6.18
CA LEU A 113 -4.15 2.08 6.79
C LEU A 113 -4.52 2.23 8.26
N ALA A 114 -3.82 3.08 9.02
CA ALA A 114 -4.13 3.35 10.42
C ALA A 114 -5.48 4.05 10.60
N VAL A 115 -5.80 5.03 9.75
CA VAL A 115 -7.10 5.71 9.75
C VAL A 115 -8.21 4.71 9.40
N LEU A 116 -8.06 3.92 8.34
CA LEU A 116 -9.03 2.90 7.96
C LEU A 116 -9.19 1.89 9.11
N TRP A 117 -8.10 1.36 9.64
CA TRP A 117 -8.13 0.43 10.77
C TRP A 117 -8.91 1.01 11.96
N ALA A 118 -8.65 2.25 12.36
CA ALA A 118 -9.35 2.91 13.46
C ALA A 118 -10.85 3.10 13.15
N VAL A 119 -11.19 3.61 11.96
CA VAL A 119 -12.59 3.78 11.53
C VAL A 119 -13.33 2.45 11.55
N PHE A 120 -12.72 1.40 11.02
CA PHE A 120 -13.31 0.06 10.99
C PHE A 120 -13.46 -0.52 12.40
N ARG A 121 -12.44 -0.38 13.25
CA ARG A 121 -12.42 -0.95 14.60
C ARG A 121 -13.40 -0.28 15.54
N PHE A 122 -13.47 1.05 15.53
CA PHE A 122 -14.25 1.81 16.50
C PHE A 122 -15.65 2.14 16.02
N TRP A 123 -15.86 2.28 14.71
CA TRP A 123 -17.14 2.74 14.15
C TRP A 123 -17.81 1.72 13.22
N ALA A 124 -17.14 1.30 12.15
CA ALA A 124 -17.81 0.55 11.09
C ALA A 124 -18.22 -0.88 11.50
N ALA A 125 -17.38 -1.57 12.29
CA ALA A 125 -17.69 -2.92 12.80
C ALA A 125 -18.94 -2.94 13.71
N ARG A 126 -19.22 -1.84 14.42
CA ARG A 126 -20.42 -1.71 15.26
C ARG A 126 -21.66 -1.36 14.44
N ARG A 127 -21.51 -0.62 13.34
CA ARG A 127 -22.62 -0.07 12.56
C ARG A 127 -23.15 -0.98 11.46
N TYR A 128 -22.27 -1.69 10.75
CA TYR A 128 -22.62 -2.42 9.52
C TYR A 128 -22.65 -3.96 9.67
N GLY A 129 -22.24 -4.49 10.82
CA GLY A 129 -22.36 -5.91 11.14
C GLY A 129 -21.34 -6.83 10.45
N ALA A 130 -21.54 -8.14 10.58
CA ALA A 130 -20.53 -9.16 10.25
C ALA A 130 -20.24 -9.32 8.75
N ASN A 131 -21.25 -9.18 7.88
CA ASN A 131 -21.07 -9.35 6.43
C ASN A 131 -20.19 -8.25 5.85
N PHE A 132 -20.39 -7.01 6.29
CA PHE A 132 -19.55 -5.87 5.89
C PHE A 132 -18.10 -6.06 6.32
N LEU A 133 -17.88 -6.55 7.54
CA LEU A 133 -16.55 -6.87 8.05
C LEU A 133 -15.87 -7.97 7.22
N GLN A 134 -16.62 -8.98 6.79
CA GLN A 134 -16.11 -10.03 5.91
C GLN A 134 -15.70 -9.49 4.54
N THR A 135 -16.50 -8.61 3.93
CA THR A 135 -16.12 -7.96 2.66
C THR A 135 -14.84 -7.12 2.80
N THR A 136 -14.71 -6.40 3.91
CA THR A 136 -13.53 -5.56 4.16
C THR A 136 -12.27 -6.41 4.37
N ILE A 137 -12.41 -7.54 5.06
CA ILE A 137 -11.35 -8.54 5.18
C ILE A 137 -10.90 -9.02 3.79
N HIS A 138 -11.83 -9.34 2.88
CA HIS A 138 -11.47 -9.75 1.53
C HIS A 138 -10.73 -8.65 0.74
N PHE A 139 -11.10 -7.38 0.90
CA PHE A 139 -10.35 -6.28 0.30
C PHE A 139 -8.91 -6.19 0.85
N LEU A 140 -8.73 -6.33 2.16
CA LEU A 140 -7.40 -6.39 2.77
C LEU A 140 -6.59 -7.60 2.31
N GLU A 141 -7.23 -8.76 2.16
CA GLU A 141 -6.59 -9.97 1.62
C GLU A 141 -6.10 -9.75 0.19
N ILE A 142 -6.92 -9.13 -0.67
CA ILE A 142 -6.53 -8.81 -2.05
C ILE A 142 -5.30 -7.88 -2.05
N LEU A 143 -5.33 -6.82 -1.25
CA LEU A 143 -4.20 -5.88 -1.14
C LEU A 143 -2.94 -6.55 -0.61
N LEU A 144 -3.08 -7.42 0.39
CA LEU A 144 -1.96 -8.17 0.96
C LEU A 144 -1.36 -9.13 -0.05
N VAL A 145 -2.18 -9.93 -0.73
CA VAL A 145 -1.73 -10.86 -1.77
C VAL A 145 -1.07 -10.10 -2.91
N TRP A 146 -1.62 -8.95 -3.31
CA TRP A 146 -1.01 -8.09 -4.32
C TRP A 146 0.37 -7.58 -3.89
N GLY A 147 0.51 -7.08 -2.66
CA GLY A 147 1.80 -6.62 -2.15
C GLY A 147 2.85 -7.74 -2.04
N LEU A 148 2.44 -8.91 -1.55
CA LEU A 148 3.32 -10.08 -1.50
C LEU A 148 3.72 -10.57 -2.90
N PHE A 149 2.82 -10.51 -3.87
CA PHE A 149 3.11 -10.84 -5.26
C PHE A 149 4.16 -9.88 -5.85
N GLN A 150 4.02 -8.58 -5.64
CA GLN A 150 4.97 -7.57 -6.11
C GLN A 150 6.37 -7.77 -5.52
N ILE A 151 6.46 -8.02 -4.20
CA ILE A 151 7.73 -8.36 -3.55
C ILE A 151 8.28 -9.69 -4.08
N GLY A 152 7.42 -10.67 -4.33
CA GLY A 152 7.80 -11.95 -4.94
C GLY A 152 8.39 -11.79 -6.34
N CYS A 153 7.83 -10.93 -7.18
CA CYS A 153 8.37 -10.59 -8.49
C CYS A 153 9.76 -9.96 -8.39
N LEU A 154 9.95 -9.02 -7.46
CA LEU A 154 11.25 -8.41 -7.18
C LEU A 154 12.29 -9.47 -6.79
N VAL A 155 11.96 -10.32 -5.81
CA VAL A 155 12.86 -11.39 -5.36
C VAL A 155 13.17 -12.37 -6.50
N GLY A 156 12.17 -12.72 -7.31
CA GLY A 156 12.35 -13.57 -8.47
C GLY A 156 13.33 -13.00 -9.48
N LEU A 157 13.25 -11.69 -9.75
CA LEU A 157 14.18 -11.00 -10.66
C LEU A 157 15.59 -10.89 -10.08
N GLU A 158 15.73 -10.59 -8.79
CA GLU A 158 17.04 -10.58 -8.11
C GLU A 158 17.73 -11.95 -8.17
N ILE A 159 16.97 -13.03 -7.94
CA ILE A 159 17.49 -14.40 -8.05
C ILE A 159 17.87 -14.71 -9.50
N TRP A 160 17.06 -14.26 -10.47
CA TRP A 160 17.31 -14.46 -11.89
C TRP A 160 18.61 -13.77 -12.35
N ASP A 161 18.81 -12.51 -11.95
CA ASP A 161 19.98 -11.71 -12.29
C ASP A 161 21.26 -12.29 -11.66
N ARG A 162 21.20 -12.64 -10.37
CA ARG A 162 22.33 -13.30 -9.66
C ARG A 162 22.58 -14.74 -10.12
N GLY A 163 21.57 -15.39 -10.71
CA GLY A 163 21.66 -16.74 -11.25
C GLY A 163 22.40 -16.84 -12.59
N GLY A 164 22.86 -15.71 -13.15
CA GLY A 164 23.62 -15.67 -14.39
C GLY A 164 22.76 -15.78 -15.65
N PHE A 165 21.43 -15.67 -15.52
CA PHE A 165 20.54 -15.60 -16.67
C PHE A 165 20.50 -14.17 -17.19
N THR A 166 21.03 -13.94 -18.40
CA THR A 166 20.94 -12.62 -19.04
C THR A 166 19.47 -12.22 -19.22
N PRO A 167 19.06 -11.00 -18.82
CA PRO A 167 17.69 -10.53 -19.03
C PRO A 167 17.35 -10.57 -20.51
N MET A 168 16.16 -11.08 -20.86
CA MET A 168 15.73 -11.24 -22.26
C MET A 168 15.79 -9.93 -23.05
N HIS A 169 15.73 -8.77 -22.39
CA HIS A 169 15.63 -7.43 -23.01
C HIS A 169 16.97 -6.77 -23.39
N ARG A 170 18.06 -7.54 -23.56
CA ARG A 170 19.35 -6.99 -24.01
C ARG A 170 19.25 -6.17 -25.31
N HIS A 171 18.22 -6.42 -26.13
CA HIS A 171 17.91 -5.69 -27.36
C HIS A 171 17.19 -4.34 -27.14
N LEU A 172 16.71 -4.03 -25.93
CA LEU A 172 16.14 -2.72 -25.54
C LEU A 172 17.17 -1.80 -24.87
N ALA A 173 18.38 -2.28 -24.59
CA ALA A 173 19.51 -1.44 -24.19
C ALA A 173 19.94 -0.59 -25.39
N ARG A 174 19.20 0.49 -25.67
CA ARG A 174 19.67 1.53 -26.59
C ARG A 174 20.94 2.11 -25.98
N PRO A 175 22.04 2.23 -26.74
CA PRO A 175 23.16 3.05 -26.31
C PRO A 175 22.60 4.44 -25.98
N ALA A 176 22.99 4.99 -24.83
CA ALA A 176 22.56 6.31 -24.39
C ALA A 176 22.63 7.29 -25.58
N GLU A 177 21.48 7.81 -26.03
CA GLU A 177 21.50 8.88 -27.01
C GLU A 177 22.29 10.02 -26.36
N PRO A 178 23.40 10.48 -26.98
CA PRO A 178 24.20 11.53 -26.39
C PRO A 178 23.31 12.76 -26.19
N GLU A 179 23.43 13.35 -25.00
CA GLU A 179 22.78 14.60 -24.61
C GLU A 179 22.88 15.59 -25.78
N LYS A 180 21.75 15.93 -26.41
CA LYS A 180 21.72 16.91 -27.49
C LYS A 180 21.98 18.29 -26.86
N VAL A 181 23.26 18.62 -26.71
CA VAL A 181 23.72 19.98 -26.43
C VAL A 181 23.32 20.84 -27.63
N ILE A 182 22.23 21.60 -27.48
CA ILE A 182 21.89 22.65 -28.43
C ILE A 182 22.94 23.75 -28.24
N LEU A 183 23.99 23.73 -29.05
CA LEU A 183 24.91 24.85 -29.19
C LEU A 183 24.13 26.01 -29.80
N ILE A 184 23.74 26.98 -28.96
CA ILE A 184 23.24 28.26 -29.43
C ILE A 184 24.47 29.03 -29.94
N ASP A 185 24.67 29.02 -31.25
CA ASP A 185 25.65 29.87 -31.91
C ASP A 185 25.25 31.33 -31.65
N SER A 186 25.94 31.98 -30.72
CA SER A 186 25.85 33.42 -30.53
C SER A 186 26.64 34.09 -31.65
N ALA A 187 26.03 34.15 -32.84
CA ALA A 187 26.56 34.91 -33.95
C ALA A 187 26.55 36.41 -33.58
N LYS A 188 27.73 37.01 -33.74
CA LYS A 188 27.99 38.46 -33.66
C LYS A 188 27.26 39.24 -34.74
#